data_AF-A0A0Q2QQC7-F1
#
_entry.id   AF-A0A0Q2QQC7-F1
#
_cell.length_a   1.000
_cell.length_b   1.000
_cell.length_c   1.000
_cell.angle_alpha   90.00
_cell.angle_beta   90.00
_cell.angle_gamma   90.00
#
_symmetry.space_group_name_H-M   'P 1'
#
loop_
_entity.id
_entity.type
_entity.pdbx_description
1 polymer ?
#
loop_
_entity_poly.entity_id
_entity_poly.type
_entity_poly.pdbx_seq_one_letter_code
_entity_poly.pdbx_strand_id
1 'polypeptide(L)'
;MPPDFKDPEKVRAVGDAISGIADDPIHILKQAGIDIEPELEEFLQFLAEIGGEKVEPEGQINVARVPKPSGELAEAKLEVLSILHGLEFAGFSEEAKQKAIERLSARIGEVSAEKLTPENLQKLGLCAFAVEMIKSGNFERLGEIERI
;
A
#
# COMPACT_ATOMS: atom_id res chain seq x y z
N MET A 1 7.25 -0.16 -28.04
CA MET A 1 7.51 -1.57 -28.42
C MET A 1 7.69 -2.31 -27.10
N PRO A 2 6.83 -3.28 -26.74
CA PRO A 2 6.91 -3.91 -25.42
C PRO A 2 8.25 -4.64 -25.25
N PRO A 3 8.84 -4.65 -24.04
CA PRO A 3 10.14 -5.25 -23.81
C PRO A 3 10.12 -6.76 -24.12
N ASP A 4 11.15 -7.24 -24.82
CA ASP A 4 11.34 -8.66 -25.11
C ASP A 4 11.83 -9.37 -23.85
N PHE A 5 10.91 -10.04 -23.13
CA PHE A 5 11.17 -10.76 -21.88
C PHE A 5 11.91 -12.11 -22.06
N LYS A 6 12.55 -12.35 -23.22
CA LYS A 6 13.37 -13.54 -23.46
C LYS A 6 14.77 -13.47 -22.88
N ASP A 7 15.21 -12.27 -22.47
CA ASP A 7 16.53 -12.06 -21.90
C ASP A 7 16.52 -12.30 -20.38
N PRO A 8 17.20 -13.35 -19.89
CA PRO A 8 17.21 -13.68 -18.46
C PRO A 8 17.82 -12.57 -17.60
N GLU A 9 18.70 -11.73 -18.14
CA GLU A 9 19.25 -10.59 -17.40
C GLU A 9 18.21 -9.51 -17.16
N LYS A 10 17.31 -9.26 -18.13
CA LYS A 10 16.22 -8.29 -17.98
C LYS A 10 15.18 -8.74 -16.96
N VAL A 11 14.85 -10.04 -16.96
CA VAL A 11 13.93 -10.61 -15.96
C VAL A 11 14.52 -10.51 -14.55
N ARG A 12 15.83 -10.76 -14.41
CA ARG A 12 16.51 -10.62 -13.13
C ARG A 12 16.57 -9.17 -12.67
N ALA A 13 16.87 -8.23 -13.57
CA ALA A 13 16.90 -6.80 -13.26
C ALA A 13 15.54 -6.27 -12.82
N VAL A 14 14.44 -6.72 -13.44
CA VAL A 14 13.09 -6.43 -12.94
C VAL A 14 12.92 -7.02 -11.55
N GLY A 15 13.21 -8.31 -11.36
CA GLY A 15 13.12 -8.97 -10.05
C GLY A 15 13.89 -8.23 -8.95
N ASP A 16 15.11 -7.80 -9.23
CA ASP A 16 15.96 -7.05 -8.30
C ASP A 16 15.34 -5.67 -8.00
N ALA A 17 14.84 -4.95 -9.01
CA ALA A 17 14.21 -3.63 -8.86
C ALA A 17 12.91 -3.65 -8.04
N ILE A 18 12.07 -4.69 -8.15
CA ILE A 18 10.84 -4.85 -7.36
C ILE A 18 11.03 -5.61 -6.03
N SER A 19 12.24 -6.07 -5.71
CA SER A 19 12.48 -6.93 -4.54
C SER A 19 12.38 -6.23 -3.17
N GLY A 20 12.09 -4.93 -3.12
CA GLY A 20 11.98 -4.18 -1.85
C GLY A 20 13.30 -4.05 -1.07
N ILE A 21 14.42 -4.49 -1.65
CA ILE A 21 15.78 -4.40 -1.10
C ILE A 21 16.67 -3.50 -1.99
N ALA A 22 16.13 -3.02 -3.11
CA ALA A 22 16.90 -2.25 -4.08
C ALA A 22 16.88 -0.76 -3.74
N ASP A 23 18.03 -0.24 -3.31
CA ASP A 23 18.23 1.18 -2.97
C ASP A 23 17.92 2.13 -4.16
N ASP A 24 17.99 1.65 -5.41
CA ASP A 24 17.64 2.42 -6.61
C ASP A 24 17.08 1.52 -7.75
N PRO A 25 15.75 1.27 -7.75
CA PRO A 25 15.07 0.41 -8.72
C PRO A 25 15.18 0.91 -10.17
N ILE A 26 15.17 2.23 -10.37
CA ILE A 26 15.19 2.85 -11.70
C ILE A 26 16.58 2.71 -12.33
N HIS A 27 17.64 2.86 -11.54
CA HIS A 27 19.00 2.67 -12.01
C HIS A 27 19.27 1.23 -12.46
N ILE A 28 18.76 0.24 -11.74
CA ILE A 28 18.90 -1.19 -12.08
C ILE A 28 18.24 -1.50 -13.43
N LEU A 29 17.03 -0.98 -13.66
CA LEU A 29 16.28 -1.19 -14.90
C LEU A 29 16.94 -0.51 -16.10
N LYS A 30 17.48 0.72 -15.92
CA LYS A 30 18.24 1.43 -16.96
C LYS A 30 19.55 0.72 -17.30
N GLN A 31 20.26 0.15 -16.32
CA GLN A 31 21.46 -0.67 -16.58
C GLN A 31 21.17 -1.92 -17.41
N ALA A 32 19.98 -2.51 -17.26
CA ALA A 32 19.52 -3.65 -18.05
C ALA A 32 18.99 -3.28 -19.44
N GLY A 33 19.06 -2.00 -19.84
CA GLY A 33 18.55 -1.51 -21.11
C GLY A 33 17.02 -1.58 -21.20
N ILE A 34 16.33 -1.51 -20.07
CA ILE A 34 14.87 -1.42 -19.98
C ILE A 34 14.54 0.07 -19.88
N ASP A 35 14.03 0.62 -20.97
CA ASP A 35 13.56 2.00 -21.01
C ASP A 35 12.21 2.09 -20.29
N ILE A 36 12.09 2.99 -19.33
CA ILE A 36 10.91 3.13 -18.47
C ILE A 36 10.15 4.38 -18.93
N GLU A 37 8.85 4.22 -19.14
CA GLU A 37 7.96 5.35 -19.45
C GLU A 37 7.74 6.22 -18.19
N PRO A 38 7.52 7.55 -18.32
CA PRO A 38 7.42 8.47 -17.18
C PRO A 38 6.37 8.06 -16.14
N GLU A 39 5.26 7.49 -16.60
CA GLU A 39 4.17 6.99 -15.76
C GLU A 39 4.60 5.82 -14.86
N LEU A 40 5.53 4.99 -15.34
CA LEU A 40 6.07 3.85 -14.61
C LEU A 40 7.22 4.27 -13.68
N GLU A 41 7.95 5.34 -14.01
CA GLU A 41 8.92 5.97 -13.09
C GLU A 41 8.20 6.54 -11.85
N GLU A 42 7.07 7.23 -12.04
CA GLU A 42 6.23 7.73 -10.95
C GLU A 42 5.69 6.61 -10.06
N PHE A 43 5.25 5.50 -10.67
CA PHE A 43 4.76 4.34 -9.93
C PHE A 43 5.87 3.68 -9.09
N LEU A 44 7.09 3.53 -9.62
CA LEU A 44 8.22 2.97 -8.87
C LEU A 44 8.66 3.89 -7.73
N GLN A 45 8.66 5.21 -7.96
CA GLN A 45 8.93 6.20 -6.92
C GLN A 45 7.90 6.11 -5.79
N PHE A 46 6.62 5.96 -6.14
CA PHE A 46 5.55 5.72 -5.18
C PHE A 46 5.76 4.42 -4.40
N LEU A 47 6.18 3.33 -5.07
CA LEU A 47 6.49 2.05 -4.40
C LEU A 47 7.67 2.18 -3.42
N ALA A 48 8.72 2.94 -3.76
CA ALA A 48 9.84 3.21 -2.85
C ALA A 48 9.41 4.05 -1.64
N GLU A 49 8.54 5.05 -1.86
CA GLU A 49 8.02 5.92 -0.82
C GLU A 49 7.13 5.16 0.19
N ILE A 50 6.29 4.24 -0.27
CA ILE A 50 5.50 3.36 0.60
C ILE A 50 6.32 2.21 1.21
N GLY A 51 7.38 1.77 0.54
CA GLY A 51 8.28 0.69 0.96
C GLY A 51 9.20 1.06 2.13
N GLY A 52 9.28 2.34 2.48
CA GLY A 52 10.00 2.82 3.66
C GLY A 52 11.49 3.09 3.44
N GLU A 53 12.00 3.02 2.21
CA GLU A 53 13.32 3.55 1.87
C GLU A 53 13.25 5.06 1.74
N LYS A 54 13.47 5.73 2.88
CA LYS A 54 13.84 7.14 2.87
C LYS A 54 15.23 7.27 2.24
N VAL A 55 15.28 7.87 1.05
CA VAL A 55 16.43 8.72 0.72
C VAL A 55 16.43 9.83 1.76
N GLU A 56 17.35 9.77 2.72
CA GLU A 56 17.48 10.80 3.76
C GLU A 56 18.01 12.10 3.13
N PRO A 57 17.30 13.23 3.24
CA PRO A 57 17.98 14.51 3.33
C PRO A 57 18.45 14.66 4.78
N GLU A 58 19.77 14.78 4.94
CA GLU A 58 20.38 15.11 6.22
C GLU A 58 19.74 16.37 6.82
N GLY A 59 19.25 16.26 8.06
CA GLY A 59 19.12 17.41 8.95
C GLY A 59 17.76 17.63 9.62
N GLN A 60 17.72 17.27 10.91
CA GLN A 60 16.90 17.87 11.98
C GLN A 60 15.37 17.63 11.85
N ILE A 61 14.59 17.31 12.89
CA ILE A 61 14.51 17.82 14.26
C ILE A 61 13.85 16.73 15.12
N ASN A 62 14.25 16.64 16.39
CA ASN A 62 13.56 15.84 17.42
C ASN A 62 12.09 16.29 17.56
N VAL A 63 11.17 15.60 16.88
CA VAL A 63 9.74 15.63 17.19
C VAL A 63 9.41 14.33 17.90
N ALA A 64 8.64 14.46 18.99
CA ALA A 64 8.22 13.35 19.85
C ALA A 64 7.88 12.10 19.04
N ARG A 65 8.45 10.95 19.42
CA ARG A 65 8.19 9.64 18.80
C ARG A 65 6.68 9.40 18.76
N VAL A 66 6.06 9.71 17.63
CA VAL A 66 4.87 9.00 17.16
C VAL A 66 5.31 7.53 17.10
N PRO A 67 4.58 6.59 17.72
CA PRO A 67 4.92 5.18 17.58
C PRO A 67 4.96 4.90 16.08
N LYS A 68 6.11 4.47 15.57
CA LYS A 68 6.19 3.89 14.23
C LYS A 68 5.10 2.81 14.21
N PRO A 69 4.16 2.83 13.26
CA PRO A 69 3.17 1.76 13.17
C PRO A 69 3.95 0.45 13.19
N SER A 70 3.58 -0.47 14.10
CA SER A 70 4.17 -1.81 14.07
C SER A 70 3.94 -2.37 12.66
N GLY A 71 4.84 -3.22 12.15
CA GLY A 71 4.73 -3.74 10.78
C GLY A 71 3.32 -4.28 10.46
N GLU A 72 2.66 -4.84 11.47
CA GLU A 72 1.29 -5.35 11.38
C GLU A 72 0.20 -4.27 11.15
N LEU A 73 0.37 -3.04 11.64
CA LEU A 73 -0.57 -1.95 11.36
C LEU A 73 -0.39 -1.43 9.94
N ALA A 74 0.85 -1.37 9.45
CA ALA A 74 1.13 -1.04 8.05
C ALA A 74 0.52 -2.07 7.10
N GLU A 75 0.63 -3.37 7.43
CA GLU A 75 -0.03 -4.45 6.69
C GLU A 75 -1.56 -4.29 6.66
N ALA A 76 -2.19 -4.04 7.81
CA ALA A 76 -3.63 -3.80 7.88
C ALA A 76 -4.06 -2.57 7.08
N LYS A 77 -3.25 -1.50 7.08
CA LYS A 77 -3.49 -0.32 6.25
C LYS A 77 -3.42 -0.63 4.76
N LEU A 78 -2.39 -1.34 4.32
CA LEU A 78 -2.25 -1.76 2.93
C LEU A 78 -3.41 -2.64 2.47
N GLU A 79 -3.85 -3.58 3.33
CA GLU A 79 -4.99 -4.43 3.06
C GLU A 79 -6.28 -3.61 2.86
N VAL A 80 -6.56 -2.67 3.76
CA VAL A 80 -7.75 -1.79 3.68
C VAL A 80 -7.69 -0.90 2.44
N LEU A 81 -6.55 -0.27 2.15
CA LEU A 81 -6.38 0.56 0.96
C LEU A 81 -6.55 -0.24 -0.33
N SER A 82 -6.03 -1.47 -0.38
CA SER A 82 -6.19 -2.36 -1.54
C SER A 82 -7.66 -2.68 -1.82
N ILE A 83 -8.47 -2.88 -0.77
CA ILE A 83 -9.92 -3.09 -0.92
C ILE A 83 -10.60 -1.83 -1.44
N LEU A 84 -10.23 -0.65 -0.90
CA LEU A 84 -10.85 0.63 -1.28
C LEU A 84 -10.50 1.04 -2.71
N HIS A 85 -9.26 0.90 -3.15
CA HIS A 85 -8.89 1.15 -4.54
C HIS A 85 -9.50 0.12 -5.50
N GLY A 86 -9.61 -1.14 -5.08
CA GLY A 86 -10.36 -2.14 -5.85
C GLY A 86 -11.84 -1.77 -6.03
N LEU A 87 -12.44 -1.16 -5.00
CA LEU A 87 -13.81 -0.65 -5.05
C LEU A 87 -13.93 0.59 -5.95
N GLU A 88 -12.97 1.51 -5.88
CA GLU A 88 -12.88 2.68 -6.77
C GLU A 88 -12.75 2.26 -8.25
N PHE A 89 -11.87 1.30 -8.54
CA PHE A 89 -11.71 0.73 -9.88
C PHE A 89 -13.00 0.08 -10.41
N ALA A 90 -13.78 -0.52 -9.51
CA ALA A 90 -15.11 -1.07 -9.84
C ALA A 90 -16.20 0.01 -9.98
N GLY A 91 -15.84 1.30 -9.94
CA GLY A 91 -16.77 2.43 -10.06
C GLY A 91 -17.76 2.51 -8.90
N PHE A 92 -17.38 2.00 -7.71
CA PHE A 92 -18.24 1.95 -6.54
C PHE A 92 -19.60 1.26 -6.78
N SER A 93 -19.64 0.21 -7.61
CA SER A 93 -20.88 -0.55 -7.83
C SER A 93 -21.43 -1.12 -6.51
N GLU A 94 -22.75 -1.29 -6.41
CA GLU A 94 -23.38 -1.82 -5.20
C GLU A 94 -22.88 -3.25 -4.88
N GLU A 95 -22.64 -4.07 -5.90
CA GLU A 95 -22.06 -5.41 -5.72
C GLU A 95 -20.61 -5.34 -5.20
N ALA A 96 -19.83 -4.37 -5.67
CA ALA A 96 -18.47 -4.16 -5.20
C ALA A 96 -18.44 -3.63 -3.76
N LYS A 97 -19.34 -2.70 -3.41
CA LYS A 97 -19.51 -2.19 -2.03
C LYS A 97 -19.86 -3.33 -1.08
N GLN A 98 -20.82 -4.18 -1.47
CA GLN A 98 -21.22 -5.33 -0.66
C GLN A 98 -20.06 -6.29 -0.41
N LYS A 99 -19.29 -6.63 -1.45
CA LYS A 99 -18.10 -7.49 -1.32
C LYS A 99 -17.00 -6.86 -0.45
N ALA A 100 -16.79 -5.55 -0.57
CA ALA A 100 -15.83 -4.82 0.24
C ALA A 100 -16.24 -4.85 1.73
N ILE A 101 -17.52 -4.60 2.02
CA ILE A 101 -18.08 -4.69 3.38
C ILE A 101 -17.93 -6.10 3.94
N GLU A 102 -18.24 -7.14 3.17
CA GLU A 102 -18.10 -8.53 3.59
C GLU A 102 -16.65 -8.86 3.97
N ARG A 103 -15.68 -8.50 3.13
CA ARG A 103 -14.25 -8.71 3.40
C ARG A 103 -13.78 -7.98 4.66
N LEU A 104 -14.09 -6.70 4.78
CA LEU A 104 -13.70 -5.90 5.94
C LEU A 104 -14.38 -6.41 7.22
N SER A 105 -15.63 -6.88 7.13
CA SER A 105 -16.35 -7.47 8.28
C SER A 105 -15.77 -8.82 8.70
N ALA A 106 -15.36 -9.65 7.74
CA ALA A 106 -14.64 -10.89 8.03
C ALA A 106 -13.31 -10.59 8.75
N ARG A 107 -12.58 -9.58 8.29
CA ARG A 107 -11.34 -9.13 8.92
C ARG A 107 -11.55 -8.62 10.35
N ILE A 108 -12.62 -7.86 10.59
CA ILE A 108 -13.04 -7.47 11.94
C ILE A 108 -13.28 -8.71 12.81
N GLY A 109 -13.96 -9.74 12.27
CA GLY A 109 -14.20 -11.00 12.97
C GLY A 109 -12.91 -11.73 13.35
N GLU A 110 -11.95 -11.81 12.43
CA GLU A 110 -10.62 -12.40 12.68
C GLU A 110 -9.88 -11.66 13.79
N VAL A 111 -9.72 -10.34 13.68
CA VAL A 111 -8.98 -9.53 14.66
C VAL A 111 -9.70 -9.51 16.02
N SER A 112 -11.03 -9.56 16.04
CA SER A 112 -11.81 -9.61 17.29
C SER A 112 -11.65 -10.93 18.05
N ALA A 113 -11.25 -12.01 17.38
CA ALA A 113 -10.97 -13.29 18.01
C ALA A 113 -9.57 -13.34 18.64
N GLU A 114 -8.69 -12.38 18.31
CA GLU A 114 -7.35 -12.28 18.88
C GLU A 114 -7.35 -11.60 20.26
N LYS A 115 -6.17 -11.51 20.88
CA LYS A 115 -6.01 -10.84 22.17
C LYS A 115 -6.27 -9.34 22.01
N LEU A 116 -6.96 -8.75 22.99
CA LEU A 116 -7.16 -7.31 23.06
C LEU A 116 -5.83 -6.60 23.36
N THR A 117 -5.24 -6.02 22.31
CA THR A 117 -4.02 -5.20 22.36
C THR A 117 -4.29 -3.83 21.70
N PRO A 118 -3.47 -2.81 21.98
CA PRO A 118 -3.56 -1.52 21.29
C PRO A 118 -3.49 -1.65 19.76
N GLU A 119 -2.62 -2.53 19.26
CA GLU A 119 -2.46 -2.79 17.83
C GLU A 119 -3.71 -3.40 17.21
N ASN A 120 -4.31 -4.39 17.87
CA ASN A 120 -5.54 -5.01 17.38
C ASN A 120 -6.75 -4.07 17.46
N LEU A 121 -6.79 -3.18 18.46
CA LEU A 121 -7.77 -2.09 18.51
C LEU A 121 -7.61 -1.11 17.33
N GLN A 122 -6.38 -0.79 16.94
CA GLN A 122 -6.12 0.05 15.78
C GLN A 122 -6.55 -0.63 14.47
N LYS A 123 -6.23 -1.92 14.28
CA LYS A 123 -6.69 -2.71 13.13
C LYS A 123 -8.22 -2.74 13.04
N LEU A 124 -8.90 -3.01 14.16
CA LEU A 124 -10.36 -2.98 14.25
C LEU A 124 -10.93 -1.61 13.90
N GLY A 125 -10.34 -0.55 14.46
CA GLY A 125 -10.73 0.83 14.17
C GLY A 125 -10.62 1.14 12.67
N LEU A 126 -9.54 0.71 12.03
CA LEU A 126 -9.29 0.94 10.61
C LEU A 126 -10.30 0.22 9.72
N CYS A 127 -10.56 -1.07 9.98
CA CYS A 127 -11.55 -1.83 9.22
C CYS A 127 -12.96 -1.28 9.44
N ALA A 128 -13.34 -0.96 10.69
CA ALA A 128 -14.64 -0.40 11.01
C ALA A 128 -14.85 0.97 10.36
N PHE A 129 -13.81 1.80 10.34
CA PHE A 129 -13.81 3.08 9.67
C PHE A 129 -14.07 2.96 8.17
N ALA A 130 -13.36 2.04 7.49
CA ALA A 130 -13.56 1.76 6.08
C ALA A 130 -14.98 1.23 5.78
N VAL A 131 -15.53 0.35 6.64
CA VAL A 131 -16.91 -0.14 6.50
C VAL A 131 -17.91 1.02 6.57
N GLU A 132 -17.77 1.92 7.54
CA GLU A 132 -18.67 3.05 7.70
C GLU A 132 -18.57 4.03 6.53
N MET A 133 -17.35 4.25 6.02
CA MET A 133 -17.10 5.05 4.82
C MET A 133 -17.86 4.50 3.60
N ILE A 134 -17.79 3.18 3.37
CA ILE A 134 -18.47 2.52 2.25
C ILE A 134 -19.99 2.62 2.41
N LYS A 135 -20.51 2.35 3.61
CA LYS A 135 -21.96 2.42 3.90
C LYS A 135 -22.54 3.82 3.74
N SER A 136 -21.80 4.84 4.17
CA SER A 136 -22.20 6.24 4.07
C SER A 136 -21.92 6.85 2.68
N GLY A 137 -21.18 6.16 1.82
CA GLY A 137 -20.77 6.65 0.51
C GLY A 137 -19.76 7.81 0.57
N ASN A 138 -19.12 8.03 1.72
CA ASN A 138 -18.26 9.19 1.97
C ASN A 138 -16.80 8.91 1.59
N PHE A 139 -16.55 8.68 0.30
CA PHE A 139 -15.23 8.29 -0.21
C PHE A 139 -14.18 9.40 -0.19
N GLU A 140 -14.57 10.67 0.03
CA GLU A 140 -13.63 11.78 0.22
C GLU A 140 -12.70 11.55 1.43
N ARG A 141 -13.12 10.71 2.37
CA ARG A 141 -12.38 10.35 3.59
C ARG A 141 -11.30 9.30 3.36
N LEU A 142 -11.14 8.79 2.14
CA LEU A 142 -10.09 7.83 1.80
C LEU A 142 -8.69 8.38 2.13
N GLY A 143 -8.46 9.67 1.87
CA GLY A 143 -7.21 10.35 2.22
C GLY A 143 -6.94 10.48 3.72
N GLU A 144 -7.92 10.21 4.60
CA GLU A 144 -7.66 10.07 6.04
C GLU A 144 -6.90 8.77 6.31
N ILE A 145 -7.25 7.68 5.63
CA ILE A 145 -6.58 6.38 5.78
C ILE A 145 -5.15 6.43 5.26
N GLU A 146 -4.92 7.10 4.13
CA GLU A 146 -3.60 7.27 3.53
C GLU A 146 -2.59 7.95 4.46
N ARG A 147 -3.06 8.81 5.37
CA ARG A 147 -2.22 9.60 6.29
C ARG A 147 -1.92 8.95 7.64
N ILE A 148 -2.60 7.85 7.98
CA ILE A 148 -2.39 7.07 9.22
C ILE A 148 -1.07 6.31 9.15
#